data_AF-A0A286XUJ2-F1
#
_entry.id   AF-A0A286XUJ2-F1
#
_cell.length_a   1.000
_cell.length_b   1.000
_cell.length_c   1.000
_cell.angle_alpha   90.00
_cell.angle_beta   90.00
_cell.angle_gamma   90.00
#
_symmetry.space_group_name_H-M   'P 1'
#
loop_
_entity.id
_entity.type
_entity.pdbx_description
1 polymer ?
#
loop_
_entity_poly.entity_id
_entity_poly.type
_entity_poly.pdbx_seq_one_letter_code
_entity_poly.pdbx_strand_id
1 'polypeptide(L)'
;MRCGLLFQLLGLWLYLSYVQAVPMQKLQDDAKFLIKTIINRIRNISHLQSVSSKHKVTGFDFIPLSPYLSLPKMDQTLTLYQKVITTLSSSHTAQISNDLENLQSLVQMMASSKGCPLPHTTEPELQDLESTLKESRYSIEVVVLRRMKRFLLEMLRQLELGIVC
;
A
#
# COMPACT_ATOMS: atom_id res chain seq x y z
N MET A 1 22.39 -27.62 -39.94
CA MET A 1 21.08 -27.59 -39.24
C MET A 1 21.05 -26.52 -38.15
N ARG A 2 21.33 -25.25 -38.45
CA ARG A 2 21.42 -24.15 -37.45
C ARG A 2 20.28 -23.11 -37.54
N CYS A 3 19.58 -23.00 -38.67
CA CYS A 3 18.46 -22.06 -38.82
C CYS A 3 17.21 -22.44 -38.02
N GLY A 4 16.91 -23.74 -37.85
CA GLY A 4 15.68 -24.17 -37.15
C GLY A 4 15.62 -23.71 -35.69
N LEU A 5 16.75 -23.76 -34.99
CA LEU A 5 16.87 -23.29 -33.59
C LEU A 5 16.69 -21.78 -33.48
N LEU A 6 17.22 -21.00 -34.43
CA LEU A 6 17.05 -19.54 -34.45
C LEU A 6 15.60 -19.12 -34.69
N PHE A 7 14.89 -19.79 -35.60
CA PHE A 7 13.47 -19.54 -35.86
C PHE A 7 12.58 -19.94 -34.68
N GLN A 8 12.90 -21.05 -34.01
CA GLN A 8 12.20 -21.45 -32.79
C GLN A 8 12.44 -20.47 -31.63
N LEU A 9 13.67 -19.99 -31.45
CA LEU A 9 13.97 -18.93 -30.50
C LEU A 9 13.22 -17.65 -30.86
N LEU A 10 13.30 -17.15 -32.10
CA LEU A 10 12.57 -15.94 -32.54
C LEU A 10 11.05 -16.06 -32.34
N GLY A 11 10.47 -17.24 -32.64
CA GLY A 11 9.05 -17.51 -32.41
C GLY A 11 8.68 -17.50 -30.92
N LEU A 12 9.54 -18.06 -30.06
CA LEU A 12 9.34 -18.03 -28.61
C LEU A 12 9.41 -16.60 -28.05
N TRP A 13 10.33 -15.78 -28.57
CA TRP A 13 10.48 -14.38 -28.18
C TRP A 13 9.26 -13.54 -28.59
N LEU A 14 8.70 -13.77 -29.78
CA LEU A 14 7.44 -13.16 -30.21
C LEU A 14 6.27 -13.56 -29.30
N TYR A 15 6.19 -14.84 -28.92
CA TYR A 15 5.14 -15.34 -28.02
C TYR A 15 5.28 -14.76 -26.59
N LEU A 16 6.50 -14.64 -26.09
CA LEU A 16 6.80 -13.99 -24.81
C LEU A 16 6.51 -12.48 -24.84
N SER A 17 6.75 -11.82 -25.96
CA SER A 17 6.39 -10.40 -26.14
C SER A 17 4.88 -10.16 -26.26
N TYR A 18 4.11 -11.20 -26.56
CA TYR A 18 2.64 -11.17 -26.63
C TYR A 18 1.96 -11.35 -25.26
N VAL A 19 2.73 -11.52 -24.18
CA VAL A 19 2.20 -11.35 -22.82
C VAL A 19 1.85 -9.87 -22.66
N GLN A 20 0.60 -9.54 -23.00
CA GLN A 20 0.11 -8.18 -23.01
C GLN A 20 0.24 -7.61 -21.60
N ALA A 21 1.14 -6.62 -21.46
CA ALA A 21 1.30 -5.89 -20.20
C ALA A 21 -0.07 -5.38 -19.75
N VAL A 22 -0.40 -5.61 -18.47
CA VAL A 22 -1.67 -5.16 -17.91
C VAL A 22 -1.78 -3.65 -18.14
N PRO A 23 -2.85 -3.15 -18.77
CA PRO A 23 -2.98 -1.74 -19.05
C PRO A 23 -2.87 -0.90 -17.77
N MET A 24 -2.04 0.15 -17.78
CA MET A 24 -1.85 1.05 -16.64
C MET A 24 -3.18 1.57 -16.09
N GLN A 25 -4.14 1.87 -16.97
CA GLN A 25 -5.48 2.31 -16.59
C GLN A 25 -6.21 1.28 -15.71
N LYS A 26 -6.11 0.00 -16.07
CA LYS A 26 -6.72 -1.09 -15.29
C LYS A 26 -6.10 -1.19 -13.89
N LEU A 27 -4.77 -1.13 -13.80
CA LEU A 27 -4.07 -1.14 -12.51
C LEU A 27 -4.50 0.03 -11.62
N GLN A 28 -4.69 1.22 -12.20
CA GLN A 28 -5.19 2.39 -11.49
C GLN A 28 -6.62 2.21 -11.00
N ASP A 29 -7.51 1.70 -11.84
CA ASP A 29 -8.92 1.53 -11.49
C ASP A 29 -9.09 0.46 -10.41
N ASP A 30 -8.36 -0.65 -10.51
CA ASP A 30 -8.31 -1.69 -9.47
C ASP A 30 -7.76 -1.12 -8.15
N ALA A 31 -6.71 -0.30 -8.19
CA ALA A 31 -6.16 0.36 -7.00
C ALA A 31 -7.17 1.35 -6.38
N LYS A 32 -7.84 2.17 -7.20
CA LYS A 32 -8.89 3.10 -6.73
C LYS A 32 -10.04 2.35 -6.07
N PHE A 33 -10.49 1.25 -6.67
CA PHE A 33 -11.55 0.40 -6.11
C PHE A 33 -11.14 -0.19 -4.75
N LEU A 34 -9.93 -0.74 -4.66
CA LEU A 34 -9.41 -1.33 -3.43
C LEU A 34 -9.21 -0.29 -2.33
N ILE A 35 -8.68 0.89 -2.65
CA ILE A 35 -8.57 2.02 -1.71
C ILE A 35 -9.94 2.40 -1.13
N LYS A 36 -10.95 2.55 -1.99
CA LYS A 36 -12.33 2.86 -1.56
C LYS A 36 -12.87 1.77 -0.63
N THR A 37 -12.60 0.51 -0.95
CA THR A 37 -12.99 -0.65 -0.15
C THR A 37 -12.35 -0.62 1.24
N ILE A 38 -11.04 -0.39 1.33
CA ILE A 38 -10.32 -0.27 2.61
C ILE A 38 -10.87 0.89 3.44
N ILE A 39 -11.07 2.07 2.83
CA ILE A 39 -11.64 3.25 3.52
C ILE A 39 -13.03 2.94 4.08
N ASN A 40 -13.85 2.21 3.33
CA ASN A 40 -15.18 1.82 3.79
C ASN A 40 -15.10 0.80 4.94
N ARG A 41 -14.19 -0.19 4.84
CA ARG A 41 -13.94 -1.17 5.91
C ARG A 41 -13.51 -0.48 7.20
N ILE A 42 -12.55 0.46 7.13
CA ILE A 42 -12.12 1.26 8.28
C ILE A 42 -13.31 2.00 8.90
N ARG A 43 -14.16 2.64 8.08
CA ARG A 43 -15.30 3.42 8.58
C ARG A 43 -16.32 2.58 9.36
N ASN A 44 -16.47 1.32 8.97
CA ASN A 44 -17.43 0.39 9.57
C ASN A 44 -16.94 -0.24 10.88
N ILE A 45 -15.71 0.05 11.31
CA ILE A 45 -15.21 -0.39 12.61
C ILE A 45 -15.86 0.47 13.70
N SER A 46 -16.79 -0.14 14.44
CA SER A 46 -17.67 0.51 15.41
C SER A 46 -16.94 1.30 16.51
N HIS A 47 -15.81 0.79 17.01
CA HIS A 47 -15.05 1.45 18.08
C HIS A 47 -14.28 2.71 17.62
N LEU A 48 -14.12 2.96 16.31
CA LEU A 48 -13.56 4.23 15.82
C LEU A 48 -14.52 5.40 16.02
N GLN A 49 -15.81 5.13 16.15
CA GLN A 49 -16.86 6.15 16.30
C GLN A 49 -17.03 6.61 17.76
N SER A 50 -16.66 5.77 18.74
CA SER A 50 -16.80 6.05 20.16
C SER A 50 -15.63 6.84 20.78
N VAL A 51 -14.49 6.96 20.08
CA VAL A 51 -13.31 7.65 20.59
C VAL A 51 -13.33 9.14 20.22
N SER A 52 -13.61 9.98 21.22
CA SER A 52 -13.62 11.44 21.13
C SER A 52 -12.31 12.00 20.54
N SER A 53 -12.45 12.95 19.61
CA SER A 53 -11.38 13.60 18.84
C SER A 53 -10.35 14.39 19.66
N LYS A 54 -10.51 14.49 20.98
CA LYS A 54 -9.64 15.26 21.88
C LYS A 54 -8.36 14.54 22.34
N HIS A 55 -8.17 13.26 22.02
CA HIS A 55 -6.93 12.55 22.39
C HIS A 55 -5.81 12.87 21.41
N LYS A 56 -4.90 13.77 21.81
CA LYS A 56 -3.65 14.07 21.13
C LYS A 56 -2.62 13.01 21.52
N VAL A 57 -2.59 11.90 20.78
CA VAL A 57 -1.60 10.84 21.00
C VAL A 57 -0.30 11.24 20.31
N THR A 58 0.72 11.57 21.11
CA THR A 58 2.11 11.82 20.71
C THR A 58 2.81 10.48 20.41
N GLY A 59 3.80 10.47 19.51
CA GLY A 59 4.59 9.25 19.21
C GLY A 59 4.26 8.53 17.90
N PHE A 60 3.29 9.01 17.10
CA PHE A 60 2.98 8.45 15.77
C PHE A 60 3.53 9.27 14.61
N ASP A 61 4.35 10.26 14.90
CA ASP A 61 4.85 11.26 13.93
C ASP A 61 5.78 10.67 12.86
N PHE A 62 6.20 9.41 13.06
CA PHE A 62 6.89 8.59 12.07
C PHE A 62 6.01 8.20 10.86
N ILE A 63 4.68 8.37 10.93
CA ILE A 63 3.77 8.08 9.82
C ILE A 63 3.71 9.32 8.89
N PRO A 64 4.35 9.27 7.71
CA PRO A 64 4.46 10.43 6.84
C PRO A 64 3.10 10.79 6.23
N LEU A 65 2.64 12.03 6.46
CA LEU A 65 1.62 12.66 5.64
C LEU A 65 2.33 13.46 4.55
N SER A 66 2.80 12.78 3.50
CA SER A 66 3.41 13.46 2.36
C SER A 66 2.29 14.04 1.47
N PRO A 67 2.26 15.36 1.21
CA PRO A 67 1.29 15.99 0.30
C PRO A 67 1.52 15.59 -1.18
N TYR A 68 2.66 14.95 -1.46
CA TYR A 68 3.04 14.45 -2.77
C TYR A 68 3.47 12.99 -2.65
N LEU A 69 2.73 12.09 -3.30
CA LEU A 69 3.00 10.65 -3.28
C LEU A 69 3.46 10.18 -4.66
N SER A 70 4.72 9.78 -4.73
CA SER A 70 5.22 8.96 -5.84
C SER A 70 5.02 7.47 -5.54
N LEU A 71 5.08 6.62 -6.57
CA LEU A 71 4.95 5.16 -6.40
C LEU A 71 5.93 4.58 -5.37
N PRO A 72 7.23 4.96 -5.35
CA PRO A 72 8.14 4.53 -4.28
C PRO A 72 7.67 4.89 -2.88
N LYS A 73 7.18 6.13 -2.69
CA LYS A 73 6.68 6.59 -1.38
C LYS A 73 5.40 5.87 -0.98
N MET A 74 4.52 5.58 -1.94
CA MET A 74 3.31 4.79 -1.69
C MET A 74 3.67 3.39 -1.19
N ASP A 75 4.58 2.69 -1.89
CA ASP A 75 5.04 1.34 -1.54
C ASP A 75 5.68 1.29 -0.14
N GLN A 76 6.60 2.22 0.15
CA GLN A 76 7.24 2.33 1.46
C GLN A 76 6.21 2.59 2.59
N THR A 77 5.27 3.50 2.35
CA THR A 77 4.27 3.86 3.37
C THR A 77 3.27 2.72 3.60
N LEU A 78 2.88 1.99 2.55
CA LEU A 78 2.05 0.79 2.66
C LEU A 78 2.77 -0.31 3.45
N THR A 79 4.06 -0.53 3.20
CA THR A 79 4.89 -1.48 3.97
C THR A 79 4.88 -1.14 5.46
N LEU A 80 5.06 0.15 5.80
CA LEU A 80 5.01 0.61 7.19
C LEU A 80 3.64 0.32 7.82
N TYR A 81 2.55 0.64 7.13
CA TYR A 81 1.21 0.37 7.64
C TYR A 81 0.92 -1.11 7.82
N GLN A 82 1.36 -1.98 6.90
CA GLN A 82 1.22 -3.43 7.05
C GLN A 82 1.89 -3.91 8.35
N LYS A 83 3.14 -3.48 8.61
CA LYS A 83 3.85 -3.86 9.84
C LYS A 83 3.14 -3.37 11.10
N VAL A 84 2.63 -2.14 11.09
CA VAL A 84 1.87 -1.60 12.23
C VAL A 84 0.58 -2.40 12.43
N ILE A 85 -0.15 -2.71 11.35
CA ILE A 85 -1.45 -3.39 11.40
C ILE A 85 -1.32 -4.85 11.85
N THR A 86 -0.26 -5.56 11.43
CA THR A 86 0.03 -6.93 11.89
C THR A 86 0.34 -6.96 13.39
N THR A 87 1.02 -5.95 13.94
CA THR A 87 1.30 -5.87 15.38
C THR A 87 0.07 -5.60 16.25
N LEU A 88 -1.00 -5.01 15.69
CA LEU A 88 -2.21 -4.66 16.42
C LEU A 88 -3.15 -5.85 16.70
N SER A 89 -3.05 -6.94 15.92
CA SER A 89 -3.71 -8.23 16.19
C SER A 89 -5.21 -8.14 16.55
N SER A 90 -6.05 -7.77 15.57
CA SER A 90 -7.53 -7.80 15.68
C SER A 90 -8.17 -8.49 14.46
N SER A 91 -9.38 -9.03 14.63
CA SER A 91 -10.12 -9.68 13.52
C SER A 91 -10.32 -8.73 12.32
N HIS A 92 -10.48 -7.43 12.58
CA HIS A 92 -10.68 -6.41 11.55
C HIS A 92 -9.35 -6.02 10.89
N THR A 93 -8.23 -6.04 11.63
CA THR A 93 -6.92 -5.68 11.09
C THR A 93 -6.35 -6.74 10.16
N ALA A 94 -6.72 -8.03 10.31
CA ALA A 94 -6.29 -9.08 9.39
C ALA A 94 -6.79 -8.85 7.95
N GLN A 95 -8.07 -8.51 7.79
CA GLN A 95 -8.64 -8.21 6.47
C GLN A 95 -8.04 -6.93 5.86
N ILE A 96 -7.84 -5.91 6.69
CA ILE A 96 -7.18 -4.67 6.27
C ILE A 96 -5.75 -4.96 5.82
N SER A 97 -5.01 -5.82 6.53
CA SER A 97 -3.64 -6.21 6.18
C SER A 97 -3.59 -6.84 4.78
N ASN A 98 -4.49 -7.79 4.50
CA ASN A 98 -4.57 -8.43 3.18
C ASN A 98 -4.93 -7.41 2.09
N ASP A 99 -5.89 -6.52 2.38
CA ASP A 99 -6.27 -5.47 1.43
C ASP A 99 -5.08 -4.51 1.15
N LEU A 100 -4.24 -4.22 2.15
CA LEU A 100 -3.03 -3.39 1.98
C LEU A 100 -1.94 -4.11 1.17
N GLU A 101 -1.76 -5.42 1.34
CA GLU A 101 -0.83 -6.25 0.55
C GLU A 101 -1.23 -6.29 -0.93
N ASN A 102 -2.53 -6.47 -1.20
CA ASN A 102 -3.06 -6.39 -2.55
C ASN A 102 -2.86 -4.99 -3.16
N LEU A 103 -3.06 -3.93 -2.37
CA LEU A 103 -2.84 -2.56 -2.82
C LEU A 103 -1.36 -2.29 -3.11
N GLN A 104 -0.45 -2.79 -2.27
CA GLN A 104 0.98 -2.69 -2.50
C GLN A 104 1.38 -3.40 -3.80
N SER A 105 0.85 -4.60 -4.05
CA SER A 105 1.11 -5.34 -5.30
C SER A 105 0.69 -4.55 -6.54
N LEU A 106 -0.46 -3.85 -6.48
CA LEU A 106 -0.90 -2.94 -7.55
C LEU A 106 0.07 -1.76 -7.74
N VAL A 107 0.55 -1.15 -6.65
CA VAL A 107 1.56 -0.07 -6.70
C VAL A 107 2.86 -0.57 -7.35
N GLN A 108 3.32 -1.76 -6.99
CA GLN A 108 4.53 -2.37 -7.54
C GLN A 108 4.41 -2.71 -9.03
N MET A 109 3.24 -3.19 -9.46
CA MET A 109 2.95 -3.40 -10.89
C MET A 109 2.93 -2.07 -11.66
N MET A 110 2.34 -1.02 -11.09
CA MET A 110 2.36 0.33 -11.69
C MET A 110 3.79 0.88 -11.78
N ALA A 111 4.61 0.69 -10.74
CA ALA A 111 6.01 1.09 -10.74
C ALA A 111 6.83 0.36 -11.79
N SER A 112 6.67 -0.97 -11.86
CA SER A 112 7.32 -1.81 -12.87
C SER A 112 6.94 -1.39 -14.29
N SER A 113 5.65 -1.15 -14.53
CA SER A 113 5.16 -0.70 -15.85
C SER A 113 5.68 0.69 -16.24
N LYS A 114 6.07 1.54 -15.27
CA LYS A 114 6.65 2.87 -15.52
C LYS A 114 8.18 2.88 -15.50
N GLY A 115 8.82 1.77 -15.15
CA GLY A 115 10.26 1.72 -14.90
C GLY A 115 10.69 2.56 -13.69
N CYS A 116 9.80 2.79 -12.71
CA CYS A 116 10.18 3.47 -11.47
C CYS A 116 11.04 2.52 -10.62
N PRO A 117 12.25 2.91 -10.17
CA PRO A 117 13.00 2.12 -9.21
C PRO A 117 12.28 2.16 -7.86
N LEU A 118 11.94 0.99 -7.32
CA LEU A 118 11.45 0.88 -5.96
C LEU A 118 12.65 0.70 -5.02
N PRO A 119 12.73 1.47 -3.93
CA PRO A 119 13.77 1.30 -2.93
C PRO A 119 13.68 -0.10 -2.37
N HIS A 120 14.83 -0.78 -2.26
CA HIS A 120 14.89 -2.04 -1.52
C HIS A 120 14.39 -1.79 -0.11
N THR A 121 13.54 -2.68 0.38
CA THR A 121 12.93 -2.62 1.71
C THR A 121 14.03 -2.65 2.78
N THR A 122 14.63 -1.51 3.09
CA THR A 122 15.36 -1.34 4.34
C THR A 122 14.32 -1.41 5.42
N GLU A 123 14.44 -2.42 6.27
CA GLU A 123 13.49 -2.68 7.31
C GLU A 123 13.39 -1.45 8.22
N PRO A 124 12.26 -0.72 8.30
CA PRO A 124 12.14 0.36 9.27
C PRO A 124 12.33 -0.21 10.67
N GLU A 125 13.19 0.42 11.47
CA GLU A 125 13.47 0.02 12.85
C GLU A 125 12.17 0.08 13.68
N LEU A 126 11.51 -1.08 13.85
CA LEU A 126 10.27 -1.21 14.60
C LEU A 126 10.47 -1.32 16.13
N GLN A 127 11.72 -1.33 16.61
CA GLN A 127 12.04 -1.56 18.02
C GLN A 127 11.40 -0.50 18.95
N ASP A 128 11.27 0.74 18.49
CA ASP A 128 10.60 1.83 19.23
C ASP A 128 9.05 1.76 19.14
N LEU A 129 8.53 1.05 18.13
CA LEU A 129 7.09 0.90 17.91
C LEU A 129 6.50 -0.15 18.86
N GLU A 130 7.20 -1.26 19.09
CA GLU A 130 6.72 -2.36 19.92
C GLU A 130 6.62 -1.98 21.41
N SER A 131 7.54 -1.15 21.92
CA SER A 131 7.47 -0.58 23.27
C SER A 131 6.27 0.36 23.42
N THR A 132 6.06 1.26 22.46
CA THR A 132 4.94 2.22 22.42
C THR A 132 3.58 1.52 22.30
N LEU A 133 3.51 0.39 21.59
CA LEU A 133 2.29 -0.40 21.40
C LEU A 133 1.80 -1.13 22.68
N LYS A 134 2.65 -1.29 23.69
CA LYS A 134 2.31 -2.03 24.92
C LYS A 134 1.44 -1.23 25.90
N GLU A 135 1.44 0.10 25.84
CA GLU A 135 0.79 0.93 26.87
C GLU A 135 -0.72 1.20 26.62
N SER A 136 -1.20 1.25 25.37
CA SER A 136 -2.65 1.40 25.09
C SER A 136 -3.09 0.92 23.70
N ARG A 137 -3.31 -0.38 23.51
CA ARG A 137 -3.65 -0.98 22.19
C ARG A 137 -4.85 -0.35 21.49
N TYR A 138 -5.96 -0.10 22.19
CA TYR A 138 -7.17 0.47 21.60
C TYR A 138 -7.00 1.92 21.11
N SER A 139 -6.29 2.75 21.86
CA SER A 139 -6.06 4.15 21.45
C SER A 139 -5.12 4.21 20.24
N ILE A 140 -4.21 3.24 20.12
CA ILE A 140 -3.24 3.19 19.03
C ILE A 140 -3.87 2.68 17.74
N GLU A 141 -4.68 1.60 17.80
CA GLU A 141 -5.43 1.11 16.63
C GLU A 141 -6.24 2.24 15.99
N VAL A 142 -6.95 3.02 16.81
CA VAL A 142 -7.75 4.16 16.36
C VAL A 142 -6.91 5.23 15.64
N VAL A 143 -5.74 5.58 16.20
CA VAL A 143 -4.86 6.59 15.62
C VAL A 143 -4.26 6.11 14.31
N VAL A 144 -3.77 4.87 14.26
CA VAL A 144 -3.17 4.25 13.07
C VAL A 144 -4.20 4.19 11.95
N LEU A 145 -5.40 3.66 12.20
CA LEU A 145 -6.45 3.54 11.20
C LEU A 145 -6.93 4.91 10.69
N ARG A 146 -6.97 5.93 11.56
CA ARG A 146 -7.32 7.31 11.17
C ARG A 146 -6.24 7.94 10.28
N ARG A 147 -4.97 7.77 10.61
CA ARG A 147 -3.85 8.26 9.79
C ARG A 147 -3.81 7.52 8.44
N MET A 148 -3.98 6.19 8.45
CA MET A 148 -4.05 5.37 7.25
C MET A 148 -5.19 5.79 6.32
N LYS A 149 -6.38 6.05 6.85
CA LYS A 149 -7.50 6.57 6.05
C LYS A 149 -7.13 7.88 5.33
N ARG A 150 -6.42 8.80 6.00
CA ARG A 150 -5.97 10.06 5.37
C ARG A 150 -4.95 9.79 4.26
N PHE A 151 -3.99 8.91 4.51
CA PHE A 151 -3.01 8.50 3.51
C PHE A 151 -3.67 7.87 2.28
N LEU A 152 -4.64 6.96 2.47
CA LEU A 152 -5.40 6.33 1.40
C LEU A 152 -6.21 7.34 0.56
N LEU A 153 -6.77 8.37 1.20
CA LEU A 153 -7.44 9.46 0.48
C LEU A 153 -6.45 10.27 -0.38
N GLU A 154 -5.25 10.51 0.14
CA GLU A 154 -4.20 11.19 -0.63
C GLU A 154 -3.71 10.32 -1.80
N MET A 155 -3.52 9.01 -1.59
CA MET A 155 -3.23 8.08 -2.69
C MET A 155 -4.30 8.16 -3.78
N LEU A 156 -5.58 8.14 -3.40
CA LEU A 156 -6.69 8.22 -4.35
C LEU A 156 -6.60 9.49 -5.20
N ARG A 157 -6.35 10.63 -4.55
CA ARG A 157 -6.16 11.93 -5.21
C ARG A 157 -4.99 11.89 -6.21
N GLN A 158 -3.87 11.28 -5.83
CA GLN A 158 -2.69 11.19 -6.70
C GLN A 158 -2.92 10.25 -7.90
N LEU A 159 -3.69 9.17 -7.73
CA LEU A 159 -4.12 8.32 -8.83
C LEU A 159 -5.09 9.02 -9.81
N GLU A 160 -5.73 10.11 -9.40
CA GLU A 160 -6.59 10.95 -10.27
C GLU A 160 -5.79 12.05 -10.97
N LEU A 161 -4.81 12.66 -10.28
CA LEU A 161 -3.99 13.75 -10.81
C LEU A 161 -2.87 13.25 -11.75
N GLY A 162 -2.44 12.00 -11.57
CA GLY A 162 -1.39 11.40 -12.37
C GLY A 162 -0.27 10.86 -11.50
N ILE A 163 0.15 9.63 -11.79
CA ILE A 163 1.16 8.91 -11.03
C ILE A 163 2.56 9.37 -11.42
N VAL A 164 3.40 9.62 -10.41
CA VAL A 164 4.79 10.04 -10.59
C VAL A 164 5.75 9.04 -9.93
N CYS A 165 6.96 8.90 -10.49
CA CYS A 165 8.15 8.42 -9.80
C CYS A 165 8.80 9.64 -9.12
#